data_AF-A0A525I573-F1
#
_entry.id   AF-A0A525I573-F1
#
_cell.length_a   1.000
_cell.length_b   1.000
_cell.length_c   1.000
_cell.angle_alpha   90.00
_cell.angle_beta   90.00
_cell.angle_gamma   90.00
#
_symmetry.space_group_name_H-M   'P 1'
#
loop_
_entity.id
_entity.type
_entity.pdbx_description
1 polymer ?
#
loop_
_entity_poly.entity_id
_entity_poly.type
_entity_poly.pdbx_seq_one_letter_code
_entity_poly.pdbx_strand_id
1 'polypeptide(L)'
;MTAAVEGNRAWVQILSPYRTPRTSRSVFELLVTAVPFVLLWTLMWASLSVGYWLCLLLAAPTACFLMRLFMIQHDCGHGAVFRRRATNDWVGRILGVVTLTPYAFWLRAHALHHANAGNLDHRGSGDIITMTSDEYRAQSGFQRLIYRLYRNPFVMFGLIPTYLFVLHYRLPIGLMRSGAQPWISTMGTNAAIAGFVALLIWLMGAGAFLLVQAPVVVISASIAVWFFYVQHQFEDTLWAHDGDWSFPEAALKGSSHYELPAALAWFTGNIGVHHVHHLCSRIPFYRLPEVLRDHPQLASLGRLTLVQSLHCAKLALWDEDQQRLISFRQLRAGNEAAPRLG
;
A
#
# COMPACT_ATOMS: atom_id res chain seq x y z
N MET A 1 -13.87 7.96 26.54
CA MET A 1 -12.92 8.40 25.48
C MET A 1 -11.55 8.80 26.02
N THR A 2 -11.44 9.61 27.07
CA THR A 2 -10.17 10.12 27.61
C THR A 2 -9.14 9.04 27.98
N ALA A 3 -9.53 8.00 28.74
CA ALA A 3 -8.62 6.93 29.15
C ALA A 3 -8.06 6.07 28.00
N ALA A 4 -8.86 5.85 26.93
CA ALA A 4 -8.42 5.08 25.76
C ALA A 4 -7.46 5.89 24.87
N VAL A 5 -7.71 7.19 24.72
CA VAL A 5 -6.81 8.12 23.99
C VAL A 5 -5.49 8.31 24.74
N GLU A 6 -5.52 8.37 26.07
CA GLU A 6 -4.32 8.39 26.92
C GLU A 6 -3.50 7.11 26.78
N GLY A 7 -4.16 5.94 26.78
CA GLY A 7 -3.52 4.65 26.51
C GLY A 7 -2.86 4.59 25.12
N ASN A 8 -3.50 5.14 24.09
CA ASN A 8 -2.95 5.18 22.73
C ASN A 8 -1.79 6.18 22.58
N ARG A 9 -1.81 7.31 23.29
CA ARG A 9 -0.65 8.22 23.36
C ARG A 9 0.53 7.60 24.10
N ALA A 10 0.29 6.80 25.12
CA ALA A 10 1.33 6.06 25.83
C ALA A 10 2.08 5.09 24.90
N TRP A 11 1.37 4.45 23.96
CA TRP A 11 1.99 3.55 22.98
C TRP A 11 3.06 4.23 22.12
N VAL A 12 2.86 5.49 21.72
CA VAL A 12 3.86 6.24 20.93
C VAL A 12 5.19 6.36 21.68
N GLN A 13 5.14 6.53 23.01
CA GLN A 13 6.32 6.62 23.86
C GLN A 13 6.96 5.24 24.08
N ILE A 14 6.14 4.23 24.40
CA ILE A 14 6.57 2.83 24.60
C ILE A 14 7.30 2.32 23.37
N LEU A 15 6.80 2.63 22.18
CA LEU A 15 7.34 2.14 20.90
C LEU A 15 8.53 2.96 20.37
N SER A 16 8.87 4.08 21.02
CA SER A 16 9.96 4.96 20.57
C SER A 16 11.35 4.27 20.44
N PRO A 17 11.73 3.28 21.29
CA PRO A 17 13.03 2.59 21.16
C PRO A 17 13.15 1.75 19.88
N TYR A 18 12.04 1.38 19.25
CA TYR A 18 12.04 0.61 18.00
C TYR A 18 12.36 1.45 16.76
N ARG A 19 12.34 2.79 16.88
CA ARG A 19 12.55 3.73 15.77
C ARG A 19 14.00 3.88 15.31
N THR A 20 14.97 3.41 16.10
CA THR A 20 16.38 3.52 15.73
C THR A 20 16.77 2.42 14.73
N PRO A 21 17.16 2.76 13.48
CA PRO A 21 17.62 1.77 12.52
C PRO A 21 19.02 1.26 12.84
N ARG A 22 19.28 0.01 12.43
CA ARG A 22 20.63 -0.57 12.39
C ARG A 22 21.13 -0.55 10.95
N THR A 23 22.07 0.34 10.63
CA THR A 23 22.55 0.55 9.24
C THR A 23 23.01 -0.75 8.57
N SER A 24 23.74 -1.62 9.28
CA SER A 24 24.17 -2.92 8.74
C SER A 24 23.00 -3.81 8.37
N ARG A 25 21.95 -3.86 9.21
CA ARG A 25 20.72 -4.60 8.90
C ARG A 25 20.00 -3.99 7.70
N SER A 26 19.91 -2.67 7.64
CA SER A 26 19.26 -1.97 6.52
C SER A 26 19.96 -2.21 5.18
N VAL A 27 21.29 -2.20 5.17
CA VAL A 27 22.09 -2.57 3.98
C VAL A 27 21.87 -4.04 3.61
N PHE A 28 21.90 -4.94 4.60
CA PHE A 28 21.61 -6.36 4.37
C PHE A 28 20.24 -6.56 3.73
N GLU A 29 19.19 -5.91 4.27
CA GLU A 29 17.82 -6.02 3.75
C GLU A 29 17.69 -5.48 2.31
N LEU A 30 18.40 -4.38 2.00
CA LEU A 30 18.46 -3.86 0.64
C LEU A 30 19.15 -4.85 -0.31
N LEU A 31 20.31 -5.40 0.07
CA LEU A 31 21.09 -6.29 -0.79
C LEU A 31 20.41 -7.66 -0.99
N VAL A 32 19.89 -8.26 0.07
CA VAL A 32 19.15 -9.55 0.01
C VAL A 32 17.85 -9.42 -0.77
N THR A 33 17.41 -8.20 -1.09
CA THR A 33 16.23 -7.95 -1.92
C THR A 33 16.63 -7.58 -3.36
N ALA A 34 17.53 -6.61 -3.53
CA ALA A 34 17.92 -6.08 -4.83
C ALA A 34 18.73 -7.07 -5.66
N VAL A 35 19.65 -7.83 -5.03
CA VAL A 35 20.48 -8.80 -5.76
C VAL A 35 19.63 -9.94 -6.33
N PRO A 36 18.78 -10.64 -5.54
CA PRO A 36 17.90 -11.66 -6.11
C PRO A 36 16.91 -11.11 -7.13
N PHE A 37 16.40 -9.89 -6.97
CA PHE A 37 15.55 -9.24 -7.96
C PHE A 37 16.25 -9.16 -9.33
N VAL A 38 17.47 -8.60 -9.38
CA VAL A 38 18.24 -8.46 -10.62
C VAL A 38 18.60 -9.82 -11.22
N LEU A 39 18.99 -10.79 -10.38
CA LEU A 39 19.31 -12.15 -10.82
C LEU A 39 18.09 -12.83 -11.43
N LEU A 40 16.94 -12.82 -10.75
CA LEU A 40 15.72 -13.44 -11.25
C LEU A 40 15.20 -12.75 -12.51
N TRP A 41 15.26 -11.42 -12.58
CA TRP A 41 14.90 -10.67 -13.78
C TRP A 41 15.81 -11.04 -14.97
N THR A 42 17.11 -11.19 -14.73
CA THR A 42 18.06 -11.64 -15.76
C THR A 42 17.80 -13.08 -16.20
N LEU A 43 17.46 -13.96 -15.25
CA LEU A 43 17.05 -15.34 -15.54
C LEU A 43 15.75 -15.40 -16.35
N MET A 44 14.78 -14.53 -16.06
CA MET A 44 13.57 -14.39 -16.88
C MET A 44 13.94 -14.06 -18.32
N TRP A 45 14.82 -13.08 -18.54
CA TRP A 45 15.28 -12.74 -19.88
C TRP A 45 15.97 -13.93 -20.56
N ALA A 46 16.92 -14.59 -19.90
CA ALA A 46 17.61 -15.76 -20.46
C ALA A 46 16.62 -16.91 -20.79
N SER A 47 15.61 -17.11 -19.96
CA SER A 47 14.61 -18.18 -20.13
C SER A 47 13.70 -17.99 -21.35
N LEU A 48 13.63 -16.80 -21.95
CA LEU A 48 12.88 -16.58 -23.20
C LEU A 48 13.39 -17.48 -24.34
N SER A 49 14.68 -17.83 -24.34
CA SER A 49 15.28 -18.75 -25.32
C SER A 49 14.85 -20.20 -25.14
N VAL A 50 14.41 -20.58 -23.93
CA VAL A 50 13.93 -21.92 -23.58
C VAL A 50 12.42 -22.03 -23.78
N GLY A 51 11.68 -21.02 -23.34
CA GLY A 51 10.24 -20.93 -23.52
C GLY A 51 9.59 -19.93 -22.57
N TYR A 52 8.54 -19.25 -23.07
CA TYR A 52 7.90 -18.16 -22.33
C TYR A 52 7.23 -18.60 -21.01
N TRP A 53 6.79 -19.87 -20.90
CA TRP A 53 6.21 -20.38 -19.66
C TRP A 53 7.20 -20.42 -18.49
N LEU A 54 8.48 -20.70 -18.75
CA LEU A 54 9.51 -20.63 -17.70
C LEU A 54 9.74 -19.18 -17.26
N CYS A 55 9.73 -18.23 -18.20
CA CYS A 55 9.77 -16.80 -17.89
C CYS A 55 8.59 -16.40 -16.98
N LEU A 56 7.37 -16.79 -17.32
CA LEU A 56 6.18 -16.51 -16.51
C LEU A 56 6.24 -17.15 -15.12
N LEU A 57 6.78 -18.38 -15.00
CA LEU A 57 6.98 -19.01 -13.69
C LEU A 57 7.92 -18.20 -12.80
N LEU A 58 9.01 -17.66 -13.38
CA LEU A 58 9.96 -16.79 -12.69
C LEU A 58 9.40 -15.38 -12.41
N ALA A 59 8.34 -14.95 -13.10
CA ALA A 59 7.74 -13.63 -12.88
C ALA A 59 7.16 -13.48 -11.47
N ALA A 60 6.57 -14.54 -10.91
CA ALA A 60 5.98 -14.50 -9.57
C ALA A 60 7.01 -14.19 -8.46
N PRO A 61 8.11 -14.95 -8.29
CA PRO A 61 9.12 -14.59 -7.29
C PRO A 61 9.80 -13.25 -7.59
N THR A 62 10.05 -12.92 -8.87
CA THR A 62 10.62 -11.62 -9.26
C THR A 62 9.72 -10.46 -8.82
N ALA A 63 8.39 -10.59 -9.00
CA ALA A 63 7.41 -9.61 -8.56
C ALA A 63 7.36 -9.47 -7.03
N CYS A 64 7.50 -10.57 -6.27
CA CYS A 64 7.60 -10.51 -4.81
C CYS A 64 8.85 -9.73 -4.34
N PHE A 65 9.97 -9.84 -5.05
CA PHE A 65 11.14 -9.01 -4.76
C PHE A 65 10.96 -7.55 -5.16
N LEU A 66 10.31 -7.26 -6.30
CA LEU A 66 9.97 -5.88 -6.70
C LEU A 66 9.05 -5.22 -5.67
N MET A 67 8.05 -5.96 -5.18
CA MET A 67 7.20 -5.57 -4.06
C MET A 67 8.04 -5.22 -2.83
N ARG A 68 8.97 -6.09 -2.45
CA ARG A 68 9.82 -5.85 -1.27
C ARG A 68 10.71 -4.61 -1.45
N LEU A 69 11.21 -4.34 -2.66
CA LEU A 69 11.90 -3.09 -2.97
C LEU A 69 11.00 -1.87 -2.78
N PHE A 70 9.72 -1.97 -3.17
CA PHE A 70 8.73 -0.94 -2.87
C PHE A 70 8.53 -0.75 -1.36
N MET A 71 8.50 -1.81 -0.55
CA MET A 71 8.41 -1.69 0.91
C MET A 71 9.63 -1.00 1.53
N ILE A 72 10.83 -1.30 1.03
CA ILE A 72 12.05 -0.60 1.46
C ILE A 72 11.99 0.88 1.07
N GLN A 73 11.54 1.20 -0.14
CA GLN A 73 11.34 2.57 -0.59
C GLN A 73 10.31 3.32 0.27
N HIS A 74 9.19 2.67 0.59
CA HIS A 74 8.13 3.19 1.45
C HIS A 74 8.69 3.61 2.82
N ASP A 75 9.45 2.73 3.47
CA ASP A 75 10.08 3.01 4.76
C ASP A 75 11.20 4.06 4.66
N CYS A 76 11.88 4.16 3.51
CA CYS A 76 12.77 5.27 3.25
C CYS A 76 12.00 6.61 3.28
N GLY A 77 10.76 6.63 2.76
CA GLY A 77 9.86 7.78 2.84
C GLY A 77 9.66 8.27 4.28
N HIS A 78 9.50 7.34 5.22
CA HIS A 78 9.38 7.64 6.65
C HIS A 78 10.71 7.98 7.34
N GLY A 79 11.84 7.84 6.63
CA GLY A 79 13.17 7.96 7.19
C GLY A 79 13.50 6.83 8.18
N ALA A 80 12.85 5.67 8.03
CA ALA A 80 12.95 4.55 8.94
C ALA A 80 14.13 3.63 8.62
N VAL A 81 14.54 3.50 7.36
CA VAL A 81 15.54 2.50 6.95
C VAL A 81 16.95 2.89 7.38
N PHE A 82 17.39 4.13 7.16
CA PHE A 82 18.75 4.57 7.49
C PHE A 82 18.77 5.69 8.53
N ARG A 83 19.86 5.81 9.30
CA ARG A 83 20.02 6.86 10.32
C ARG A 83 19.98 8.28 9.71
N ARG A 84 20.55 8.46 8.51
CA ARG A 84 20.60 9.75 7.82
C ARG A 84 19.42 9.89 6.88
N ARG A 85 18.66 10.98 7.00
CA ARG A 85 17.51 11.27 6.12
C ARG A 85 17.91 11.33 4.64
N ALA A 86 19.02 11.98 4.32
CA ALA A 86 19.52 12.07 2.95
C ALA A 86 19.77 10.70 2.30
N THR A 87 20.27 9.72 3.07
CA THR A 87 20.47 8.35 2.57
C THR A 87 19.13 7.68 2.24
N ASN A 88 18.14 7.81 3.11
CA ASN A 88 16.79 7.31 2.82
C ASN A 88 16.23 7.97 1.56
N ASP A 89 16.35 9.30 1.43
CA ASP A 89 15.78 10.00 0.29
C ASP A 89 16.45 9.63 -1.04
N TRP A 90 17.76 9.36 -1.05
CA TRP A 90 18.46 8.89 -2.25
C TRP A 90 18.13 7.44 -2.60
N VAL A 91 18.16 6.54 -1.62
CA VAL A 91 17.76 5.14 -1.83
C VAL A 91 16.32 5.07 -2.32
N GLY A 92 15.41 5.83 -1.70
CA GLY A 92 14.02 5.92 -2.09
C GLY A 92 13.82 6.45 -3.51
N ARG A 93 14.59 7.45 -3.95
CA ARG A 93 14.54 7.94 -5.35
C ARG A 93 15.02 6.89 -6.36
N ILE A 94 16.11 6.18 -6.05
CA ILE A 94 16.64 5.13 -6.93
C ILE A 94 15.64 3.98 -7.04
N LEU A 95 15.13 3.50 -5.91
CA LEU A 95 14.09 2.46 -5.89
C LEU A 95 12.82 2.95 -6.58
N GLY A 96 12.49 4.24 -6.49
CA GLY A 96 11.36 4.87 -7.19
C GLY A 96 11.42 4.74 -8.71
N VAL A 97 12.63 4.69 -9.30
CA VAL A 97 12.78 4.40 -10.72
C VAL A 97 12.42 2.94 -11.01
N VAL A 98 12.94 2.01 -10.19
CA VAL A 98 12.73 0.56 -10.35
C VAL A 98 11.27 0.17 -10.13
N THR A 99 10.60 0.78 -9.15
CA THR A 99 9.21 0.51 -8.77
C THR A 99 8.20 1.38 -9.52
N LEU A 100 8.65 2.20 -10.47
CA LEU A 100 7.80 3.15 -11.20
C LEU A 100 7.02 4.09 -10.27
N THR A 101 7.66 4.57 -9.20
CA THR A 101 7.03 5.44 -8.19
C THR A 101 7.82 6.73 -7.99
N PRO A 102 7.27 7.91 -8.30
CA PRO A 102 7.97 9.19 -8.11
C PRO A 102 8.09 9.53 -6.62
N TYR A 103 9.25 9.23 -6.04
CA TYR A 103 9.47 9.14 -4.60
C TYR A 103 9.00 10.35 -3.78
N ALA A 104 9.38 11.58 -4.12
CA ALA A 104 9.04 12.74 -3.28
C ALA A 104 7.56 13.17 -3.42
N PHE A 105 6.97 13.01 -4.62
CA PHE A 105 5.52 13.15 -4.80
C PHE A 105 4.76 12.10 -3.97
N TRP A 106 5.15 10.84 -4.12
CA TRP A 106 4.53 9.72 -3.43
C TRP A 106 4.66 9.86 -1.91
N LEU A 107 5.85 10.25 -1.40
CA LEU A 107 6.09 10.52 0.01
C LEU A 107 5.11 11.57 0.56
N ARG A 108 4.85 12.66 -0.18
CA ARG A 108 3.93 13.71 0.27
C ARG A 108 2.49 13.21 0.30
N ALA A 109 2.05 12.51 -0.74
CA ALA A 109 0.73 11.91 -0.78
C ALA A 109 0.54 10.87 0.35
N HIS A 110 1.56 10.06 0.60
CA HIS A 110 1.56 9.06 1.65
C HIS A 110 1.63 9.66 3.07
N ALA A 111 2.32 10.79 3.25
CA ALA A 111 2.28 11.52 4.52
C ALA A 111 0.87 12.07 4.82
N LEU A 112 0.14 12.52 3.80
CA LEU A 112 -1.26 12.92 3.94
C LEU A 112 -2.16 11.71 4.27
N HIS A 113 -1.93 10.56 3.63
CA HIS A 113 -2.58 9.29 3.99
C HIS A 113 -2.42 8.96 5.47
N HIS A 114 -1.18 8.97 5.99
CA HIS A 114 -0.95 8.71 7.41
C HIS A 114 -1.63 9.74 8.32
N ALA A 115 -1.66 11.01 7.92
CA ALA A 115 -2.27 12.07 8.71
C ALA A 115 -3.80 11.97 8.77
N ASN A 116 -4.44 11.42 7.74
CA ASN A 116 -5.90 11.49 7.56
C ASN A 116 -6.59 10.10 7.49
N ALA A 117 -5.85 9.00 7.57
CA ALA A 117 -6.44 7.66 7.47
C ALA A 117 -7.57 7.47 8.50
N GLY A 118 -8.70 6.94 8.04
CA GLY A 118 -9.90 6.76 8.86
C GLY A 118 -10.65 8.06 9.18
N ASN A 119 -10.30 9.19 8.56
CA ASN A 119 -11.07 10.43 8.66
C ASN A 119 -12.00 10.57 7.44
N LEU A 120 -13.32 10.56 7.68
CA LEU A 120 -14.32 10.68 6.63
C LEU A 120 -14.23 12.01 5.87
N ASP A 121 -13.90 13.11 6.55
CA ASP A 121 -13.93 14.46 5.97
C ASP A 121 -12.70 14.78 5.10
N HIS A 122 -11.58 14.08 5.33
CA HIS A 122 -10.31 14.30 4.65
C HIS A 122 -9.84 13.12 3.79
N ARG A 123 -10.74 12.21 3.45
CA ARG A 123 -10.48 10.99 2.67
C ARG A 123 -10.02 11.28 1.23
N GLY A 124 -9.32 10.31 0.64
CA GLY A 124 -9.03 10.27 -0.81
C GLY A 124 -7.62 10.68 -1.20
N SER A 125 -6.75 11.00 -0.23
CA SER A 125 -5.32 11.19 -0.46
C SER A 125 -4.55 9.91 -0.12
N GLY A 126 -4.35 9.04 -1.10
CA GLY A 126 -3.68 7.74 -0.90
C GLY A 126 -4.62 6.60 -0.52
N ASP A 127 -5.85 6.91 -0.12
CA ASP A 127 -6.91 5.96 0.17
C ASP A 127 -7.61 5.42 -1.08
N ILE A 128 -8.25 4.28 -0.89
CA ILE A 128 -9.25 3.74 -1.82
C ILE A 128 -10.55 4.51 -1.62
N ILE A 129 -11.15 4.94 -2.72
CA ILE A 129 -12.39 5.69 -2.70
C ILE A 129 -13.46 4.84 -2.02
N THR A 130 -13.90 5.29 -0.85
CA THR A 130 -14.90 4.63 -0.01
C THR A 130 -16.03 5.62 0.22
N MET A 131 -17.17 5.35 -0.40
CA MET A 131 -18.40 6.09 -0.16
C MET A 131 -19.11 5.57 1.09
N THR A 132 -19.81 6.47 1.78
CA THR A 132 -20.80 6.04 2.78
C THR A 132 -22.04 5.48 2.07
N SER A 133 -22.86 4.74 2.81
CA SER A 133 -24.08 4.13 2.29
C SER A 133 -25.06 5.20 1.77
N ASP A 134 -25.13 6.34 2.45
CA ASP A 134 -25.99 7.46 2.06
C ASP A 134 -25.42 8.25 0.88
N GLU A 135 -24.11 8.45 0.83
CA GLU A 135 -23.45 9.02 -0.36
C GLU A 135 -23.73 8.18 -1.60
N TYR A 136 -23.61 6.86 -1.49
CA TYR A 136 -23.90 5.95 -2.59
C TYR A 136 -25.38 6.00 -3.01
N ARG A 137 -26.31 6.12 -2.05
CA ARG A 137 -27.74 6.32 -2.31
C ARG A 137 -28.03 7.69 -2.94
N ALA A 138 -27.25 8.72 -2.66
CA ALA A 138 -27.41 10.03 -3.30
C ALA A 138 -26.90 10.06 -4.75
N GLN A 139 -26.03 9.13 -5.16
CA GLN A 139 -25.49 9.06 -6.52
C GLN A 139 -26.56 8.67 -7.57
N SER A 140 -26.38 9.19 -8.79
CA SER A 140 -27.14 8.75 -9.97
C SER A 140 -26.84 7.29 -10.33
N GLY A 141 -27.72 6.65 -11.11
CA GLY A 141 -27.54 5.25 -11.53
C GLY A 141 -26.22 4.99 -12.26
N PHE A 142 -25.76 5.94 -13.09
CA PHE A 142 -24.48 5.84 -13.79
C PHE A 142 -23.28 5.96 -12.85
N GLN A 143 -23.30 6.91 -11.91
CA GLN A 143 -22.26 7.06 -10.88
C GLN A 143 -22.15 5.81 -9.99
N ARG A 144 -23.30 5.22 -9.62
CA ARG A 144 -23.34 3.95 -8.89
C ARG A 144 -22.73 2.80 -9.70
N LEU A 145 -22.94 2.77 -11.02
CA LEU A 145 -22.31 1.77 -11.90
C LEU A 145 -20.79 1.94 -11.93
N ILE A 146 -20.29 3.17 -12.13
CA ILE A 146 -18.85 3.46 -12.09
C ILE A 146 -18.24 3.01 -10.76
N TYR A 147 -18.89 3.34 -9.63
CA TYR A 147 -18.41 2.95 -8.32
C TYR A 147 -18.36 1.42 -8.14
N ARG A 148 -19.37 0.69 -8.64
CA ARG A 148 -19.37 -0.78 -8.62
C ARG A 148 -18.28 -1.39 -9.50
N LEU A 149 -17.98 -0.78 -10.65
CA LEU A 149 -16.86 -1.19 -11.51
C LEU A 149 -15.52 -0.93 -10.80
N TYR A 150 -15.35 0.24 -10.19
CA TYR A 150 -14.17 0.57 -9.39
C TYR A 150 -13.96 -0.43 -8.24
N ARG A 151 -15.03 -0.77 -7.51
CA ARG A 151 -15.02 -1.74 -6.40
C ARG A 151 -15.02 -3.21 -6.84
N ASN A 152 -15.04 -3.52 -8.14
CA ASN A 152 -14.96 -4.89 -8.61
C ASN A 152 -13.54 -5.45 -8.38
N PRO A 153 -13.36 -6.63 -7.76
CA PRO A 153 -12.03 -7.17 -7.47
C PRO A 153 -11.10 -7.31 -8.68
N PHE A 154 -11.61 -7.67 -9.86
CA PHE A 154 -10.79 -7.77 -11.07
C PHE A 154 -10.27 -6.41 -11.53
N VAL A 155 -11.10 -5.37 -11.41
CA VAL A 155 -10.70 -4.00 -11.73
C VAL A 155 -9.75 -3.45 -10.67
N MET A 156 -10.09 -3.60 -9.39
CA MET A 156 -9.33 -3.10 -8.24
C MET A 156 -7.94 -3.71 -8.13
N PHE A 157 -7.80 -5.00 -8.36
CA PHE A 157 -6.53 -5.71 -8.18
C PHE A 157 -5.85 -6.10 -9.49
N GLY A 158 -6.49 -5.94 -10.65
CA GLY A 158 -5.88 -6.20 -11.96
C GLY A 158 -5.56 -4.92 -12.73
N LEU A 159 -6.58 -4.13 -13.04
CA LEU A 159 -6.45 -2.96 -13.94
C LEU A 159 -5.94 -1.71 -13.23
N ILE A 160 -6.53 -1.37 -12.08
CA ILE A 160 -6.21 -0.15 -11.31
C ILE A 160 -4.73 -0.11 -10.91
N PRO A 161 -4.11 -1.19 -10.40
CA PRO A 161 -2.71 -1.14 -9.98
C PRO A 161 -1.79 -0.86 -11.17
N THR A 162 -2.02 -1.55 -12.28
CA THR A 162 -1.24 -1.32 -13.51
C THR A 162 -1.39 0.12 -14.01
N TYR A 163 -2.62 0.63 -14.06
CA TYR A 163 -2.87 2.04 -14.39
C TYR A 163 -2.15 3.00 -13.43
N LEU A 164 -2.17 2.72 -12.13
CA LEU A 164 -1.57 3.57 -11.11
C LEU A 164 -0.06 3.78 -11.34
N PHE A 165 0.69 2.68 -11.45
CA PHE A 165 2.16 2.74 -11.55
C PHE A 165 2.64 3.14 -12.95
N VAL A 166 1.98 2.65 -14.01
CA VAL A 166 2.40 2.89 -15.40
C VAL A 166 1.95 4.25 -15.91
N LEU A 167 0.75 4.72 -15.54
CA LEU A 167 0.15 5.93 -16.11
C LEU A 167 -0.08 7.03 -15.08
N HIS A 168 -0.83 6.77 -14.01
CA HIS A 168 -1.23 7.80 -13.06
C HIS A 168 -0.02 8.50 -12.42
N TYR A 169 0.98 7.74 -12.00
CA TYR A 169 2.23 8.24 -11.42
C TYR A 169 3.17 8.91 -12.41
N ARG A 170 2.78 9.07 -13.68
CA ARG A 170 3.53 9.91 -14.63
C ARG A 170 3.22 11.39 -14.46
N LEU A 171 2.16 11.76 -13.72
CA LEU A 171 1.80 13.13 -13.40
C LEU A 171 1.58 13.30 -11.89
N PRO A 172 1.87 14.48 -11.30
CA PRO A 172 1.66 14.72 -9.87
C PRO A 172 0.19 15.00 -9.54
N ILE A 173 -0.72 14.11 -9.95
CA ILE A 173 -2.18 14.27 -9.80
C ILE A 173 -2.53 14.47 -8.32
N GLY A 174 -3.44 15.41 -8.03
CA GLY A 174 -3.79 15.83 -6.66
C GLY A 174 -2.82 16.86 -6.05
N LEU A 175 -1.58 16.97 -6.54
CA LEU A 175 -0.57 17.94 -6.07
C LEU A 175 -0.03 18.84 -7.19
N MET A 176 -0.68 18.87 -8.35
CA MET A 176 -0.22 19.64 -9.54
C MET A 176 -0.13 21.15 -9.27
N ARG A 177 -0.91 21.66 -8.32
CA ARG A 177 -0.94 23.07 -7.91
C ARG A 177 -0.12 23.36 -6.64
N SER A 178 0.59 22.36 -6.11
CA SER A 178 1.32 22.46 -4.84
C SER A 178 2.79 22.89 -4.99
N GLY A 179 3.08 23.71 -6.01
CA GLY A 179 4.41 24.23 -6.35
C GLY A 179 5.22 23.32 -7.30
N ALA A 180 6.49 23.67 -7.50
CA ALA A 180 7.36 22.99 -8.46
C ALA A 180 7.86 21.61 -8.00
N GLN A 181 7.94 21.37 -6.68
CA GLN A 181 8.53 20.13 -6.12
C GLN A 181 7.84 18.84 -6.60
N PRO A 182 6.50 18.70 -6.57
CA PRO A 182 5.82 17.52 -7.12
C PRO A 182 6.13 17.28 -8.61
N TRP A 183 6.24 18.35 -9.40
CA TRP A 183 6.60 18.28 -10.82
C TRP A 183 8.03 17.82 -11.02
N ILE A 184 9.00 18.42 -10.31
CA ILE A 184 10.42 18.03 -10.37
C ILE A 184 10.58 16.55 -9.99
N SER A 185 9.92 16.11 -8.90
CA SER A 185 9.94 14.71 -8.48
C SER A 185 9.40 13.79 -9.57
N THR A 186 8.24 14.11 -10.14
CA THR A 186 7.54 13.24 -11.08
C THR A 186 8.26 13.19 -12.42
N MET A 187 8.58 14.36 -12.99
CA MET A 187 9.27 14.44 -14.29
C MET A 187 10.71 13.93 -14.20
N GLY A 188 11.43 14.18 -13.10
CA GLY A 188 12.77 13.62 -12.89
C GLY A 188 12.74 12.09 -12.82
N THR A 189 11.73 11.52 -12.15
CA THR A 189 11.54 10.06 -12.14
C THR A 189 11.14 9.54 -13.52
N ASN A 190 10.28 10.24 -14.26
CA ASN A 190 9.92 9.86 -15.64
C ASN A 190 11.14 9.83 -16.56
N ALA A 191 12.01 10.84 -16.50
CA ALA A 191 13.24 10.89 -17.28
C ALA A 191 14.18 9.74 -16.93
N ALA A 192 14.35 9.44 -15.64
CA ALA A 192 15.17 8.31 -15.20
C ALA A 192 14.60 6.96 -15.64
N ILE A 193 13.27 6.76 -15.54
CA ILE A 193 12.58 5.57 -16.05
C ILE A 193 12.76 5.46 -17.56
N ALA A 194 12.55 6.54 -18.31
CA ALA A 194 12.70 6.53 -19.77
C ALA A 194 14.12 6.16 -20.19
N GLY A 195 15.14 6.73 -19.54
CA GLY A 195 16.55 6.38 -19.79
C GLY A 195 16.85 4.92 -19.44
N PHE A 196 16.37 4.44 -18.30
CA PHE A 196 16.57 3.05 -17.87
C PHE A 196 15.88 2.04 -18.79
N VAL A 197 14.62 2.30 -19.16
CA VAL A 197 13.85 1.49 -20.11
C VAL A 197 14.48 1.51 -21.49
N ALA A 198 14.92 2.67 -21.99
CA ALA A 198 15.59 2.78 -23.28
C ALA A 198 16.89 1.96 -23.31
N LEU A 199 17.69 1.99 -22.24
CA LEU A 199 18.88 1.17 -22.10
C LEU A 199 18.55 -0.33 -22.16
N LEU A 200 17.54 -0.78 -21.41
CA LEU A 200 17.15 -2.19 -21.41
C LEU A 200 16.62 -2.62 -22.80
N ILE A 201 15.76 -1.81 -23.42
CA ILE A 201 15.26 -2.07 -24.78
C ILE A 201 16.40 -2.14 -25.79
N TRP A 202 17.40 -1.26 -25.68
CA TRP A 202 18.58 -1.31 -26.55
C TRP A 202 19.40 -2.60 -26.37
N LEU A 203 19.51 -3.12 -25.14
CA LEU A 203 20.24 -4.36 -24.83
C LEU A 203 19.52 -5.63 -25.31
N MET A 204 18.19 -5.70 -25.12
CA MET A 204 17.43 -6.96 -25.27
C MET A 204 16.36 -6.95 -26.36
N GLY A 205 16.06 -5.78 -26.92
CA GLY A 205 14.92 -5.56 -27.80
C GLY A 205 13.60 -5.30 -27.06
N ALA A 206 12.71 -4.52 -27.68
CA ALA A 206 11.46 -4.09 -27.05
C ALA A 206 10.52 -5.26 -26.71
N GLY A 207 10.44 -6.28 -27.59
CA GLY A 207 9.60 -7.45 -27.35
C GLY A 207 10.02 -8.24 -26.11
N ALA A 208 11.32 -8.56 -25.99
CA ALA A 208 11.85 -9.28 -24.84
C ALA A 208 11.70 -8.47 -23.55
N PHE A 209 11.96 -7.15 -23.60
CA PHE A 209 11.74 -6.26 -22.47
C PHE A 209 10.29 -6.31 -21.97
N LEU A 210 9.31 -6.18 -22.87
CA LEU A 210 7.90 -6.23 -22.50
C LEU A 210 7.49 -7.59 -21.95
N LEU A 211 7.94 -8.69 -22.55
CA LEU A 211 7.65 -10.06 -22.10
C LEU A 211 8.21 -10.34 -20.69
N VAL A 212 9.32 -9.71 -20.29
CA VAL A 212 9.89 -9.84 -18.94
C VAL A 212 9.26 -8.84 -17.97
N GLN A 213 9.26 -7.55 -18.31
CA GLN A 213 8.92 -6.48 -17.39
C GLN A 213 7.42 -6.39 -17.12
N ALA A 214 6.56 -6.57 -18.13
CA ALA A 214 5.12 -6.40 -17.97
C ALA A 214 4.51 -7.35 -16.93
N PRO A 215 4.74 -8.68 -16.95
CA PRO A 215 4.18 -9.57 -15.94
C PRO A 215 4.71 -9.25 -14.53
N VAL A 216 5.98 -8.88 -14.38
CA VAL A 216 6.57 -8.50 -13.08
C VAL A 216 5.87 -7.26 -12.51
N VAL A 217 5.69 -6.22 -13.32
CA VAL A 217 5.02 -4.98 -12.90
C VAL A 217 3.57 -5.23 -12.54
N VAL A 218 2.83 -5.95 -13.39
CA VAL A 218 1.40 -6.25 -13.14
C VAL A 218 1.24 -7.03 -11.84
N ILE A 219 1.97 -8.14 -11.67
CA ILE A 219 1.87 -8.97 -10.46
C ILE A 219 2.29 -8.17 -9.22
N SER A 220 3.41 -7.45 -9.28
CA SER A 220 3.89 -6.66 -8.14
C SER A 220 2.91 -5.55 -7.75
N ALA A 221 2.35 -4.84 -8.73
CA ALA A 221 1.38 -3.78 -8.49
C ALA A 221 0.08 -4.35 -7.88
N SER A 222 -0.40 -5.48 -8.39
CA SER A 222 -1.56 -6.20 -7.84
C SER A 222 -1.36 -6.58 -6.38
N ILE A 223 -0.21 -7.17 -6.03
CA ILE A 223 0.11 -7.51 -4.65
C ILE A 223 0.17 -6.23 -3.79
N ALA A 224 0.69 -5.11 -4.32
CA ALA A 224 0.89 -3.87 -3.55
C ALA A 224 -0.45 -3.27 -3.16
N VAL A 225 -1.33 -3.09 -4.15
CA VAL A 225 -2.66 -2.53 -3.92
C VAL A 225 -3.49 -3.49 -3.05
N TRP A 226 -3.41 -4.81 -3.25
CA TRP A 226 -4.04 -5.77 -2.35
C TRP A 226 -3.60 -5.57 -0.90
N PHE A 227 -2.29 -5.46 -0.68
CA PHE A 227 -1.74 -5.33 0.65
C PHE A 227 -2.29 -4.10 1.37
N PHE A 228 -2.17 -2.91 0.78
CA PHE A 228 -2.68 -1.69 1.43
C PHE A 228 -4.21 -1.63 1.48
N TYR A 229 -4.92 -2.28 0.54
CA TYR A 229 -6.38 -2.42 0.60
C TYR A 229 -6.79 -3.11 1.90
N VAL A 230 -6.28 -4.32 2.17
CA VAL A 230 -6.73 -5.12 3.33
C VAL A 230 -6.29 -4.53 4.67
N GLN A 231 -5.32 -3.61 4.64
CA GLN A 231 -4.91 -2.87 5.82
C GLN A 231 -5.93 -1.83 6.27
N HIS A 232 -6.73 -1.27 5.37
CA HIS A 232 -7.71 -0.21 5.70
C HIS A 232 -9.15 -0.57 5.32
N GLN A 233 -9.37 -1.71 4.70
CA GLN A 233 -10.67 -2.18 4.22
C GLN A 233 -11.00 -3.54 4.82
N PHE A 234 -11.33 -3.57 6.12
CA PHE A 234 -11.80 -4.74 6.85
C PHE A 234 -13.04 -4.35 7.68
N GLU A 235 -13.85 -5.32 8.11
CA GLU A 235 -15.19 -5.04 8.65
C GLU A 235 -15.17 -4.07 9.84
N ASP A 236 -14.32 -4.35 10.82
CA ASP A 236 -14.21 -3.59 12.09
C ASP A 236 -13.20 -2.43 12.03
N THR A 237 -12.96 -1.87 10.84
CA THR A 237 -12.11 -0.69 10.70
C THR A 237 -12.77 0.55 11.30
N LEU A 238 -12.00 1.61 11.54
CA LEU A 238 -12.47 2.87 12.08
C LEU A 238 -12.52 3.94 10.99
N TRP A 239 -13.71 4.50 10.79
CA TRP A 239 -13.93 5.75 10.07
C TRP A 239 -14.70 6.71 10.96
N ALA A 240 -14.22 7.94 11.10
CA ALA A 240 -14.82 8.96 11.95
C ALA A 240 -14.75 10.34 11.29
N HIS A 241 -15.69 11.22 11.64
CA HIS A 241 -15.65 12.64 11.27
C HIS A 241 -14.66 13.42 12.16
N ASP A 242 -14.26 14.62 11.73
CA ASP A 242 -13.26 15.46 12.40
C ASP A 242 -13.47 15.62 13.92
N GLY A 243 -14.72 15.69 14.38
CA GLY A 243 -15.04 15.86 15.81
C GLY A 243 -14.71 14.64 16.69
N ASP A 244 -14.80 13.44 16.14
CA ASP A 244 -14.60 12.17 16.84
C ASP A 244 -13.29 11.46 16.45
N TRP A 245 -12.59 11.99 15.44
CA TRP A 245 -11.35 11.42 14.94
C TRP A 245 -10.17 11.76 15.84
N SER A 246 -9.34 10.76 16.14
CA SER A 246 -8.03 10.97 16.75
C SER A 246 -6.97 10.09 16.11
N PHE A 247 -5.82 10.69 15.77
CA PHE A 247 -4.73 9.99 15.08
C PHE A 247 -4.31 8.67 15.77
N PRO A 248 -4.02 8.62 17.09
CA PRO A 248 -3.56 7.37 17.71
C PRO A 248 -4.61 6.26 17.69
N GLU A 249 -5.89 6.62 17.77
CA GLU A 249 -6.98 5.66 17.73
C GLU A 249 -7.25 5.17 16.31
N ALA A 250 -7.30 6.08 15.33
CA ALA A 250 -7.45 5.74 13.92
C ALA A 250 -6.26 4.91 13.41
N ALA A 251 -5.04 5.18 13.88
CA ALA A 251 -3.87 4.37 13.57
C ALA A 251 -3.99 2.93 14.08
N LEU A 252 -4.46 2.72 15.32
CA LEU A 252 -4.53 1.38 15.92
C LEU A 252 -5.79 0.58 15.55
N LYS A 253 -6.93 1.25 15.36
CA LYS A 253 -8.22 0.61 15.07
C LYS A 253 -8.65 0.73 13.61
N GLY A 254 -8.20 1.76 12.90
CA GLY A 254 -8.47 1.96 11.47
C GLY A 254 -7.47 1.29 10.53
N SER A 255 -6.52 0.54 11.10
CA SER A 255 -5.53 -0.26 10.36
C SER A 255 -5.49 -1.68 10.90
N SER A 256 -5.32 -2.68 10.04
CA SER A 256 -5.29 -4.08 10.47
C SER A 256 -3.90 -4.56 10.92
N HIS A 257 -3.88 -5.73 11.53
CA HIS A 257 -2.72 -6.59 11.63
C HIS A 257 -2.90 -7.75 10.64
N TYR A 258 -2.35 -7.60 9.44
CA TYR A 258 -2.41 -8.65 8.44
C TYR A 258 -1.36 -9.73 8.72
N GLU A 259 -1.79 -10.78 9.41
CA GLU A 259 -0.95 -11.89 9.79
C GLU A 259 -0.76 -12.85 8.62
N LEU A 260 0.47 -12.86 8.12
CA LEU A 260 0.88 -13.69 7.00
C LEU A 260 1.84 -14.80 7.45
N PRO A 261 1.88 -15.93 6.73
CA PRO A 261 2.95 -16.91 6.84
C PRO A 261 4.32 -16.23 6.68
N ALA A 262 5.33 -16.73 7.39
CA ALA A 262 6.64 -16.08 7.51
C ALA A 262 7.28 -15.68 6.17
N ALA A 263 7.17 -16.51 5.13
CA ALA A 263 7.70 -16.19 3.81
C ALA A 263 7.01 -14.97 3.18
N LEU A 264 5.67 -14.91 3.24
CA LEU A 264 4.90 -13.79 2.70
C LEU A 264 5.11 -12.53 3.52
N ALA A 265 5.11 -12.64 4.85
CA ALA A 265 5.45 -11.55 5.75
C ALA A 265 6.83 -10.98 5.42
N TRP A 266 7.82 -11.85 5.15
CA TRP A 266 9.12 -11.41 4.69
C TRP A 266 9.03 -10.67 3.36
N PHE A 267 8.43 -11.20 2.30
CA PHE A 267 8.33 -10.46 1.03
C PHE A 267 7.60 -9.11 1.14
N THR A 268 6.65 -8.97 2.06
CA THR A 268 5.92 -7.71 2.29
C THR A 268 6.58 -6.84 3.37
N GLY A 269 7.82 -7.12 3.78
CA GLY A 269 8.53 -6.29 4.76
C GLY A 269 7.95 -6.33 6.17
N ASN A 270 7.15 -7.31 6.55
CA ASN A 270 6.39 -7.31 7.82
C ASN A 270 5.47 -6.08 7.98
N ILE A 271 5.19 -5.34 6.91
CA ILE A 271 4.26 -4.20 6.94
C ILE A 271 2.82 -4.63 7.27
N GLY A 272 2.59 -5.96 7.38
CA GLY A 272 1.38 -6.56 7.92
C GLY A 272 1.05 -6.05 9.32
N VAL A 273 2.05 -5.67 10.12
CA VAL A 273 1.86 -4.98 11.41
C VAL A 273 1.52 -3.50 11.19
N HIS A 274 0.52 -3.24 10.35
CA HIS A 274 0.28 -1.92 9.76
C HIS A 274 -0.29 -0.92 10.76
N HIS A 275 -1.09 -1.37 11.71
CA HIS A 275 -1.56 -0.55 12.84
C HIS A 275 -0.39 0.05 13.66
N VAL A 276 0.63 -0.74 13.98
CA VAL A 276 1.86 -0.23 14.62
C VAL A 276 2.61 0.71 13.68
N HIS A 277 2.68 0.36 12.39
CA HIS A 277 3.32 1.19 11.40
C HIS A 277 2.62 2.56 11.26
N HIS A 278 1.29 2.62 11.22
CA HIS A 278 0.56 3.88 11.19
C HIS A 278 0.82 4.71 12.45
N LEU A 279 0.84 4.08 13.62
CA LEU A 279 1.09 4.78 14.88
C LEU A 279 2.54 5.31 14.97
N CYS A 280 3.50 4.56 14.43
CA CYS A 280 4.94 4.83 14.56
C CYS A 280 5.69 4.47 13.27
N SER A 281 5.44 5.19 12.17
CA SER A 281 5.95 4.84 10.82
C SER A 281 7.48 4.91 10.67
N ARG A 282 8.17 5.49 11.66
CA ARG A 282 9.63 5.53 11.77
C ARG A 282 10.25 4.24 12.27
N ILE A 283 9.45 3.25 12.71
CA ILE A 283 9.96 1.92 13.04
C ILE A 283 10.29 1.21 11.72
N PRO A 284 11.55 0.81 11.50
CA PRO A 284 11.90 0.07 10.30
C PRO A 284 11.12 -1.24 10.24
N PHE A 285 10.64 -1.60 9.07
CA PHE A 285 9.83 -2.78 8.80
C PHE A 285 10.41 -4.09 9.39
N TYR A 286 11.74 -4.23 9.42
CA TYR A 286 12.42 -5.41 9.98
C TYR A 286 12.39 -5.49 11.51
N ARG A 287 11.97 -4.41 12.19
CA ARG A 287 11.80 -4.34 13.65
C ARG A 287 10.34 -4.45 14.09
N LEU A 288 9.37 -4.39 13.17
CA LEU A 288 7.95 -4.59 13.50
C LEU A 288 7.67 -5.93 14.22
N PRO A 289 8.31 -7.06 13.85
CA PRO A 289 8.15 -8.30 14.61
C PRO A 289 8.69 -8.23 16.05
N GLU A 290 9.71 -7.39 16.32
CA GLU A 290 10.21 -7.18 17.69
C GLU A 290 9.13 -6.53 18.56
N VAL A 291 8.36 -5.59 18.00
CA VAL A 291 7.24 -4.94 18.70
C VAL A 291 6.19 -5.95 19.11
N LEU A 292 5.76 -6.84 18.20
CA LEU A 292 4.74 -7.84 18.52
C LEU A 292 5.22 -8.89 19.53
N ARG A 293 6.50 -9.26 19.48
CA ARG A 293 7.10 -10.17 20.45
C ARG A 293 7.12 -9.55 21.85
N ASP A 294 7.52 -8.29 21.96
CA ASP A 294 7.71 -7.61 23.24
C ASP A 294 6.37 -7.06 23.80
N HIS A 295 5.37 -6.85 22.92
CA HIS A 295 4.02 -6.39 23.26
C HIS A 295 2.92 -7.25 22.59
N PRO A 296 2.70 -8.49 23.06
CA PRO A 296 1.75 -9.43 22.45
C PRO A 296 0.31 -8.92 22.36
N GLN A 297 -0.10 -7.98 23.22
CA GLN A 297 -1.42 -7.35 23.17
C GLN A 297 -1.69 -6.58 21.86
N LEU A 298 -0.65 -6.14 21.15
CA LEU A 298 -0.80 -5.50 19.84
C LEU A 298 -1.08 -6.53 18.74
N ALA A 299 -0.66 -7.79 18.90
CA ALA A 299 -0.81 -8.82 17.87
C ALA A 299 -2.28 -9.21 17.64
N SER A 300 -3.15 -9.06 18.64
CA SER A 300 -4.59 -9.34 18.53
C SER A 300 -5.41 -8.19 17.96
N LEU A 301 -4.90 -6.96 17.95
CA LEU A 301 -5.66 -5.79 17.49
C LEU A 301 -5.80 -5.80 15.97
N GLY A 302 -7.05 -5.72 15.49
CA GLY A 302 -7.35 -5.69 14.06
C GLY A 302 -6.79 -6.88 13.28
N ARG A 303 -6.62 -8.05 13.93
CA ARG A 303 -5.98 -9.22 13.31
C ARG A 303 -6.78 -9.74 12.13
N LEU A 304 -6.11 -9.89 11.01
CA LEU A 304 -6.66 -10.40 9.75
C LEU A 304 -5.72 -11.47 9.20
N THR A 305 -6.22 -12.66 8.91
CA THR A 305 -5.46 -13.72 8.23
C THR A 305 -5.61 -13.64 6.71
N LEU A 306 -4.75 -14.34 5.96
CA LEU A 306 -4.83 -14.45 4.50
C LEU A 306 -6.21 -14.91 3.99
N VAL A 307 -6.87 -15.85 4.69
CA VAL A 307 -8.20 -16.35 4.26
C VAL A 307 -9.30 -15.34 4.59
N GLN A 308 -9.21 -14.67 5.73
CA GLN A 308 -10.16 -13.62 6.10
C GLN A 308 -10.04 -12.41 5.17
N SER A 309 -8.84 -12.05 4.73
CA SER A 309 -8.63 -10.92 3.82
C SER A 309 -9.31 -11.09 2.45
N LEU A 310 -9.50 -12.33 1.99
CA LEU A 310 -10.29 -12.62 0.78
C LEU A 310 -11.77 -12.22 0.93
N HIS A 311 -12.31 -12.23 2.14
CA HIS A 311 -13.68 -11.78 2.43
C HIS A 311 -13.78 -10.25 2.36
N CYS A 312 -12.71 -9.55 2.76
CA CYS A 312 -12.61 -8.10 2.71
C CYS A 312 -12.83 -7.54 1.30
N ALA A 313 -12.41 -8.26 0.25
CA ALA A 313 -12.59 -7.83 -1.15
C ALA A 313 -14.05 -7.59 -1.58
N LYS A 314 -15.03 -8.08 -0.80
CA LYS A 314 -16.46 -7.86 -1.03
C LYS A 314 -16.99 -6.58 -0.36
N LEU A 315 -16.23 -6.02 0.58
CA LEU A 315 -16.56 -4.80 1.29
C LEU A 315 -16.36 -3.60 0.37
N ALA A 316 -17.34 -2.70 0.37
CA ALA A 316 -17.40 -1.63 -0.62
C ALA A 316 -17.88 -0.30 -0.07
N LEU A 317 -18.66 -0.27 1.01
CA LEU A 317 -19.29 0.94 1.52
C LEU A 317 -19.10 1.03 3.02
N TRP A 318 -19.00 2.25 3.54
CA TRP A 318 -19.08 2.50 4.97
C TRP A 318 -20.55 2.67 5.38
N ASP A 319 -21.00 1.90 6.36
CA ASP A 319 -22.31 2.06 6.99
C ASP A 319 -22.11 2.86 8.29
N GLU A 320 -22.56 4.10 8.29
CA GLU A 320 -22.38 5.03 9.41
C GLU A 320 -23.25 4.63 10.62
N ASP A 321 -24.41 4.00 10.40
CA ASP A 321 -25.28 3.56 11.50
C ASP A 321 -24.66 2.36 12.25
N GLN A 322 -24.07 1.44 11.49
CA GLN A 322 -23.47 0.21 12.04
C GLN A 322 -21.98 0.36 12.34
N GLN A 323 -21.37 1.49 11.97
CA GLN A 323 -19.94 1.77 12.12
C GLN A 323 -19.05 0.64 11.59
N ARG A 324 -19.37 0.14 10.39
CA ARG A 324 -18.60 -0.93 9.73
C ARG A 324 -18.62 -0.84 8.22
N LEU A 325 -17.64 -1.49 7.59
CA LEU A 325 -17.68 -1.68 6.15
C LEU A 325 -18.67 -2.80 5.78
N ILE A 326 -19.48 -2.55 4.74
CA ILE A 326 -20.48 -3.48 4.23
C ILE A 326 -20.31 -3.74 2.73
N SER A 327 -20.86 -4.86 2.27
CA SER A 327 -20.97 -5.23 0.86
C SER A 327 -22.23 -4.66 0.21
N PHE A 328 -22.24 -4.57 -1.13
CA PHE A 328 -23.45 -4.24 -1.88
C PHE A 328 -24.62 -5.23 -1.68
N ARG A 329 -24.35 -6.45 -1.19
CA ARG A 329 -25.40 -7.42 -0.83
C ARG A 329 -26.05 -7.05 0.50
N GLN A 330 -25.25 -6.70 1.51
CA GLN A 330 -25.74 -6.25 2.82
C GLN A 330 -26.55 -4.96 2.70
N LEU A 331 -26.10 -3.99 1.90
CA LEU A 331 -26.86 -2.76 1.63
C LEU A 331 -28.26 -3.05 1.08
N ARG A 332 -28.38 -4.02 0.15
CA ARG A 332 -29.67 -4.42 -0.43
C ARG A 332 -30.57 -5.13 0.58
N ALA A 333 -30.01 -6.01 1.40
CA ALA A 333 -30.76 -6.71 2.44
C ALA A 333 -31.27 -5.75 3.54
N GLY A 334 -30.48 -4.74 3.92
CA GLY A 334 -30.92 -3.70 4.85
C GLY A 334 -32.10 -2.88 4.31
N ASN A 335 -32.16 -2.66 2.99
CA ASN A 335 -33.28 -1.97 2.35
C ASN A 335 -34.58 -2.81 2.31
N GLU A 336 -34.50 -4.14 2.39
CA GLU A 336 -35.69 -5.02 2.44
C GLU A 336 -36.31 -5.09 3.84
N ALA A 337 -35.51 -4.82 4.89
CA ALA A 337 -35.96 -4.80 6.29
C ALA A 337 -36.49 -3.42 6.75
N ALA A 338 -36.19 -2.34 6.03
CA ALA A 338 -36.72 -1.01 6.32
C ALA A 338 -38.22 -0.93 5.91
N PRO A 339 -39.14 -0.45 6.78
CA PRO A 339 -40.53 -0.30 6.40
C PRO A 339 -40.61 0.64 5.19
N ARG A 340 -41.21 0.17 4.10
CA ARG A 340 -41.61 1.06 3.00
C ARG A 340 -42.72 1.94 3.55
N LEU A 341 -42.38 3.13 4.02
CA LEU A 341 -43.37 4.18 4.26
C LEU A 341 -43.99 4.49 2.90
N GLY A 342 -45.23 4.03 2.73
CA GLY A 342 -46.05 4.21 1.54
C GLY A 342 -46.73 5.57 1.50
#